data_AF-A0A2S8SVW1-F1
#
_entry.id   AF-A0A2S8SVW1-F1
#
_cell.length_a   1.000
_cell.length_b   1.000
_cell.length_c   1.000
_cell.angle_alpha   90.00
_cell.angle_beta   90.00
_cell.angle_gamma   90.00
#
_symmetry.space_group_name_H-M   'P 1'
#
loop_
_entity.id
_entity.type
_entity.pdbx_description
1 polymer ?
#
loop_
_entity_poly.entity_id
_entity_poly.type
_entity_poly.pdbx_seq_one_letter_code
_entity_poly.pdbx_strand_id
1 'polypeptide(L)'
;MKTEFWSFLGLKRATLHDFEVGGEEEKQPAPLKLAYPELNVAPAGADDWRGQEPVERIVNTILLCAVRDGASVISIEPQTRGVRVRYTVEGEVREHIKLPSLALEPIVARLKLLARIELQQGASHDAFQGERSGGHIRLRVDEHFYDLHVTTHPTPWGERVELRFR
;
A
#
# COMPACT_ATOMS: atom_id res chain seq x y z
N MET A 1 3.19 -39.31 -47.00
CA MET A 1 1.83 -39.65 -47.48
C MET A 1 0.88 -39.68 -46.30
N LYS A 2 0.16 -38.59 -46.04
CA LYS A 2 -1.02 -38.54 -45.15
C LYS A 2 -2.13 -37.87 -45.95
N THR A 3 -3.22 -38.60 -46.14
CA THR A 3 -4.41 -38.18 -46.88
C THR A 3 -5.25 -37.25 -46.01
N GLU A 4 -5.72 -36.15 -46.61
CA GLU A 4 -6.36 -35.02 -45.94
C GLU A 4 -7.83 -35.29 -45.56
N PHE A 5 -8.19 -34.83 -44.37
CA PHE A 5 -9.41 -35.15 -43.60
C PHE A 5 -10.63 -34.26 -43.95
N TRP A 6 -10.54 -33.43 -45.01
CA TRP A 6 -11.43 -32.29 -45.20
C TRP A 6 -12.56 -32.47 -46.23
N SER A 7 -12.94 -33.70 -46.57
CA SER A 7 -14.00 -33.94 -47.57
C SER A 7 -15.42 -34.00 -47.00
N PHE A 8 -15.63 -33.86 -45.68
CA PHE A 8 -16.95 -34.16 -45.06
C PHE A 8 -17.80 -32.96 -44.64
N LEU A 9 -17.30 -31.73 -44.74
CA LEU A 9 -18.13 -30.53 -44.55
C LEU A 9 -18.11 -29.70 -45.83
N GLY A 10 -19.17 -29.83 -46.64
CA GLY A 10 -19.34 -29.15 -47.92
C GLY A 10 -19.43 -27.64 -47.82
N LEU A 11 -18.32 -26.96 -47.49
CA LEU A 11 -18.19 -25.51 -47.61
C LEU A 11 -17.29 -25.14 -48.80
N LYS A 12 -17.84 -24.29 -49.67
CA LYS A 12 -17.12 -23.71 -50.81
C LYS A 12 -16.03 -22.77 -50.32
N ARG A 13 -14.87 -22.80 -50.98
CA ARG A 13 -13.77 -21.81 -50.85
C ARG A 13 -14.34 -20.40 -51.01
N ALA A 14 -14.35 -19.62 -49.92
CA ALA A 14 -14.52 -18.18 -49.98
C ALA A 14 -13.14 -17.53 -50.18
N THR A 15 -13.06 -16.65 -51.18
CA THR A 15 -11.89 -15.83 -51.52
C THR A 15 -11.64 -14.74 -50.48
N LEU A 16 -10.37 -14.45 -50.26
CA LEU A 16 -9.85 -13.55 -49.22
C LEU A 16 -9.99 -12.07 -49.62
N HIS A 17 -11.21 -11.57 -49.80
CA HIS A 17 -11.56 -10.14 -49.78
C HIS A 17 -13.01 -10.09 -49.27
N ASP A 18 -13.30 -9.16 -48.37
CA ASP A 18 -14.56 -9.02 -47.62
C ASP A 18 -14.61 -9.82 -46.30
N PHE A 19 -13.71 -9.44 -45.39
CA PHE A 19 -13.99 -9.54 -43.95
C PHE A 19 -13.81 -8.15 -43.36
N GLU A 20 -14.90 -7.39 -43.29
CA GLU A 20 -14.98 -6.23 -42.40
C GLU A 20 -14.93 -6.78 -40.97
N VAL A 21 -13.73 -6.77 -40.40
CA VAL A 21 -13.52 -6.94 -38.96
C VAL A 21 -14.11 -5.70 -38.32
N GLY A 22 -15.36 -5.80 -37.86
CA GLY A 22 -15.91 -4.89 -36.88
C GLY A 22 -14.97 -4.86 -35.69
N GLY A 23 -14.18 -3.78 -35.60
CA GLY A 23 -13.30 -3.54 -34.48
C GLY A 23 -14.15 -3.36 -33.25
N GLU A 24 -14.32 -4.44 -32.48
CA GLU A 24 -14.49 -4.31 -31.05
C GLU A 24 -13.21 -3.62 -30.58
N GLU A 25 -13.31 -2.30 -30.44
CA GLU A 25 -12.31 -1.47 -29.81
C GLU A 25 -12.12 -2.07 -28.43
N GLU A 26 -11.09 -2.91 -28.31
CA GLU A 26 -10.56 -3.37 -27.04
C GLU A 26 -10.22 -2.09 -26.30
N LYS A 27 -11.18 -1.60 -25.50
CA LYS A 27 -10.98 -0.46 -24.62
C LYS A 27 -9.80 -0.88 -23.79
N GLN A 28 -8.62 -0.38 -24.15
CA GLN A 28 -7.47 -0.34 -23.27
C GLN A 28 -8.05 0.07 -21.94
N PRO A 29 -8.01 -0.79 -20.90
CA PRO A 29 -8.47 -0.36 -19.60
C PRO A 29 -7.67 0.91 -19.35
N ALA A 30 -8.38 2.05 -19.25
CA ALA A 30 -7.76 3.33 -19.00
C ALA A 30 -6.73 3.06 -17.90
N PRO A 31 -5.44 3.44 -18.07
CA PRO A 31 -4.46 3.17 -17.04
C PRO A 31 -5.10 3.68 -15.77
N LEU A 32 -5.30 2.79 -14.79
CA LEU A 32 -5.87 3.17 -13.50
C LEU A 32 -5.03 4.36 -13.08
N LYS A 33 -5.57 5.57 -13.24
CA LYS A 33 -5.00 6.78 -12.69
C LYS A 33 -5.18 6.56 -11.21
N LEU A 34 -4.24 5.85 -10.63
CA LEU A 34 -4.18 5.56 -9.21
C LEU A 34 -3.72 6.88 -8.58
N ALA A 35 -4.65 7.84 -8.61
CA ALA A 35 -4.55 9.07 -7.86
C ALA A 35 -4.74 8.66 -6.40
N TYR A 36 -3.64 8.28 -5.76
CA TYR A 36 -3.66 8.06 -4.32
C TYR A 36 -3.94 9.42 -3.67
N PRO A 37 -5.03 9.54 -2.90
CA PRO A 37 -5.41 10.80 -2.28
C PRO A 37 -4.38 11.20 -1.22
N GLU A 38 -4.19 12.49 -1.04
CA GLU A 38 -3.55 13.02 0.16
C GLU A 38 -4.27 12.45 1.38
N LEU A 39 -3.52 11.94 2.37
CA LEU A 39 -4.16 11.41 3.57
C LEU A 39 -4.58 12.61 4.41
N ASN A 40 -5.87 12.97 4.35
CA ASN A 40 -6.44 13.99 5.20
C ASN A 40 -6.87 13.36 6.53
N VAL A 41 -6.18 13.71 7.61
CA VAL A 41 -6.52 13.27 8.95
C VAL A 41 -7.11 14.46 9.70
N ALA A 42 -8.44 14.53 9.70
CA ALA A 42 -9.17 15.54 10.45
C ALA A 42 -9.02 15.31 11.97
N PRO A 43 -9.02 16.39 12.78
CA PRO A 43 -9.02 16.27 14.24
C PRO A 43 -10.27 15.52 14.70
N ALA A 44 -10.08 14.57 15.62
CA ALA A 44 -11.13 13.68 16.10
C ALA A 44 -12.37 14.44 16.64
N GLY A 45 -13.36 14.63 15.77
CA GLY A 45 -14.77 14.80 16.11
C GLY A 45 -15.47 13.46 15.93
N ALA A 46 -16.30 13.05 16.90
CA ALA A 46 -16.86 11.70 17.03
C ALA A 46 -17.71 11.18 15.84
N ASP A 47 -17.94 12.01 14.83
CA ASP A 47 -18.77 11.70 13.66
C ASP A 47 -17.96 11.42 12.37
N ASP A 48 -16.68 11.78 12.28
CA ASP A 48 -15.93 11.76 11.00
C ASP A 48 -15.24 10.41 10.69
N TRP A 49 -15.07 9.53 11.68
CA TRP A 49 -14.49 8.19 11.47
C TRP A 49 -15.55 7.08 11.33
N ARG A 50 -16.83 7.46 11.34
CA ARG A 50 -17.95 6.52 11.14
C ARG A 50 -17.94 6.05 9.69
N GLY A 51 -17.55 4.80 9.46
CA GLY A 51 -17.44 4.19 8.14
C GLY A 51 -16.01 3.79 7.74
N GLN A 52 -15.00 4.16 8.52
CA GLN A 52 -13.62 3.69 8.30
C GLN A 52 -13.42 2.28 8.84
N GLU A 53 -12.70 1.47 8.07
CA GLU A 53 -12.24 0.14 8.51
C GLU A 53 -11.38 0.26 9.78
N PRO A 54 -11.41 -0.71 10.71
CA PRO A 54 -10.68 -0.63 11.98
C PRO A 54 -9.18 -0.31 11.82
N VAL A 55 -8.54 -0.87 10.79
CA VAL A 55 -7.12 -0.63 10.49
C VAL A 55 -6.85 0.81 10.06
N GLU A 56 -7.76 1.43 9.29
CA GLU A 56 -7.63 2.81 8.86
C GLU A 56 -7.70 3.74 10.06
N ARG A 57 -8.63 3.50 10.99
CA ARG A 57 -8.74 4.29 12.22
C ARG A 57 -7.48 4.20 13.07
N ILE A 58 -6.89 3.01 13.19
CA ILE A 58 -5.64 2.81 13.94
C ILE A 58 -4.50 3.61 13.30
N VAL A 59 -4.29 3.47 11.99
CA VAL A 59 -3.22 4.19 11.27
C VAL A 59 -3.43 5.71 11.35
N ASN A 60 -4.65 6.19 11.12
CA ASN A 60 -4.99 7.61 11.20
C ASN A 60 -4.74 8.15 12.61
N THR A 61 -5.13 7.41 13.65
CA THR A 61 -4.88 7.78 15.05
C THR A 61 -3.38 7.86 15.34
N ILE A 62 -2.59 6.87 14.90
CA ILE A 62 -1.13 6.86 15.10
C ILE A 62 -0.48 8.08 14.45
N LEU A 63 -0.89 8.45 13.23
CA LEU A 63 -0.34 9.60 12.51
C LEU A 63 -0.77 10.92 13.15
N LEU A 64 -2.04 11.05 13.53
CA LEU A 64 -2.57 12.24 14.19
C LEU A 64 -1.89 12.50 15.54
N CYS A 65 -1.76 11.46 16.37
CA CYS A 65 -1.08 11.58 17.65
C CYS A 65 0.40 11.94 17.46
N ALA A 66 1.09 11.33 16.49
CA ALA A 66 2.48 11.66 16.20
C ALA A 66 2.69 13.13 15.80
N VAL A 67 1.79 13.69 14.97
CA VAL A 67 1.83 15.12 14.61
C VAL A 67 1.57 15.99 15.83
N ARG A 68 0.54 15.67 16.63
CA ARG A 68 0.19 16.43 17.85
C ARG A 68 1.29 16.42 18.90
N ASP A 69 1.97 15.29 19.04
CA ASP A 69 3.05 15.10 20.00
C ASP A 69 4.40 15.66 19.49
N GLY A 70 4.46 16.17 18.25
CA GLY A 70 5.69 16.70 17.66
C GLY A 70 6.75 15.63 17.42
N ALA A 71 6.33 14.41 17.06
CA ALA A 71 7.24 13.31 16.81
C ALA A 71 8.08 13.55 15.53
N SER A 72 9.37 13.24 15.59
CA SER A 72 10.27 13.24 14.42
C SER A 72 10.33 11.88 13.73
N VAL A 73 10.08 10.80 14.48
CA VAL A 73 10.07 9.42 13.99
C VAL A 73 8.92 8.65 14.64
N ILE A 74 8.22 7.86 13.84
CA ILE A 74 7.27 6.86 14.30
C ILE A 74 7.87 5.49 13.99
N SER A 75 7.86 4.59 14.96
CA SER A 75 8.30 3.20 14.77
C SER A 75 7.20 2.23 15.13
N ILE A 76 6.92 1.30 14.22
CA ILE A 76 5.98 0.19 14.39
C ILE A 76 6.78 -1.09 14.42
N GLU A 77 6.83 -1.70 15.60
CA GLU A 77 7.79 -2.73 15.92
C GLU A 77 7.08 -4.03 16.24
N PRO A 78 7.23 -5.07 15.42
CA PRO A 78 6.76 -6.39 15.80
C PRO A 78 7.54 -6.89 17.02
N GLN A 79 6.84 -7.60 17.89
CA GLN A 79 7.38 -8.24 19.09
C GLN A 79 6.89 -9.69 19.11
N THR A 80 7.53 -10.54 19.92
CA THR A 80 7.12 -11.94 20.10
C THR A 80 5.63 -12.09 20.49
N ARG A 81 5.06 -11.10 21.18
CA ARG A 81 3.66 -11.12 21.65
C ARG A 81 2.94 -9.80 21.43
N GLY A 82 3.01 -9.24 20.23
CA GLY A 82 2.25 -8.06 19.85
C GLY A 82 3.03 -7.11 18.97
N VAL A 83 2.54 -5.87 18.90
CA VAL A 83 3.19 -4.78 18.16
C VAL A 83 3.34 -3.61 19.10
N ARG A 84 4.51 -2.96 19.06
CA ARG A 84 4.80 -1.76 19.82
C ARG A 84 4.89 -0.58 18.88
N VAL A 85 4.19 0.51 19.19
CA VAL A 85 4.31 1.77 18.47
C VAL A 85 5.06 2.76 19.36
N ARG A 86 6.14 3.35 18.84
CA ARG A 86 6.99 4.31 19.54
C ARG A 86 7.10 5.61 18.76
N TYR A 87 7.20 6.72 19.47
CA TYR A 87 7.49 8.03 18.91
C TYR A 87 8.83 8.54 19.42
N THR A 88 9.62 9.14 18.54
CA THR A 88 10.77 9.93 18.94
C THR A 88 10.35 11.39 19.00
N VAL A 89 10.32 11.99 20.20
CA VAL A 89 9.96 13.39 20.42
C VAL A 89 11.17 14.07 21.05
N GLU A 90 11.68 15.13 20.44
CA GLU A 90 12.86 15.87 20.93
C GLU A 90 14.10 14.97 21.19
N GLY A 91 14.23 13.88 20.45
CA GLY A 91 15.34 12.92 20.58
C GLY A 91 15.09 11.80 21.59
N GLU A 92 14.00 11.84 22.35
CA GLU A 92 13.62 10.77 23.27
C GLU A 92 12.62 9.80 22.64
N VAL A 93 12.92 8.51 22.74
CA VAL A 93 12.02 7.45 22.26
C VAL A 93 11.03 7.06 23.35
N ARG A 94 9.74 7.26 23.10
CA ARG A 94 8.65 6.94 24.03
C ARG A 94 7.72 5.90 23.42
N GLU A 95 7.33 4.92 24.23
CA GLU A 95 6.31 3.94 23.84
C GLU A 95 4.92 4.58 23.97
N HIS A 96 4.13 4.51 22.89
CA HIS A 96 2.82 5.16 22.85
C HIS A 96 1.67 4.17 22.98
N ILE A 97 1.70 3.06 22.22
CA ILE A 97 0.65 2.03 22.27
C ILE A 97 1.22 0.63 22.01
N LYS A 98 0.59 -0.38 22.63
CA LYS A 98 0.75 -1.78 22.30
C LYS A 98 -0.51 -2.30 21.62
N LEU A 99 -0.32 -3.02 20.52
CA LEU A 99 -1.40 -3.62 19.74
C LEU A 99 -1.25 -5.14 19.72
N PRO A 100 -2.34 -5.90 19.51
CA PRO A 100 -2.26 -7.34 19.30
C PRO A 100 -1.46 -7.66 18.03
N SER A 101 -0.82 -8.83 17.98
CA SER A 101 0.00 -9.26 16.83
C SER A 101 -0.78 -9.30 15.52
N LEU A 102 -2.07 -9.64 15.58
CA LEU A 102 -2.99 -9.65 14.43
C LEU A 102 -3.11 -8.28 13.74
N ALA A 103 -2.83 -7.18 14.45
CA ALA A 103 -2.91 -5.84 13.88
C ALA A 103 -1.70 -5.51 12.98
N LEU A 104 -0.59 -6.25 13.06
CA LEU A 104 0.65 -5.93 12.37
C LEU A 104 0.48 -5.90 10.84
N GLU A 105 0.11 -7.03 10.24
CA GLU A 105 0.05 -7.17 8.78
C GLU A 105 -0.93 -6.16 8.14
N PRO A 106 -2.16 -5.96 8.66
CA PRO A 106 -3.05 -4.93 8.13
C PRO A 106 -2.45 -3.52 8.19
N ILE A 107 -1.79 -3.16 9.31
CA ILE A 107 -1.16 -1.84 9.48
C ILE A 107 -0.02 -1.66 8.47
N VAL A 108 0.86 -2.65 8.35
CA VAL A 108 1.98 -2.62 7.40
C VAL A 108 1.47 -2.49 5.97
N ALA A 109 0.48 -3.28 5.58
CA ALA A 109 -0.12 -3.22 4.24
C ALA A 109 -0.73 -1.84 3.95
N ARG A 110 -1.47 -1.26 4.92
CA ARG A 110 -2.04 0.07 4.78
C ARG A 110 -0.96 1.15 4.62
N LEU A 111 0.11 1.07 5.40
CA LEU A 111 1.22 2.03 5.31
C LEU A 111 1.98 1.91 3.99
N LYS A 112 2.25 0.70 3.51
CA LYS A 112 2.85 0.48 2.18
C LYS A 112 1.99 1.03 1.06
N LEU A 113 0.67 0.80 1.12
CA LEU A 113 -0.28 1.35 0.17
C LEU A 113 -0.23 2.88 0.14
N LEU A 114 -0.31 3.52 1.32
CA LEU A 114 -0.23 4.98 1.43
C LEU A 114 1.11 5.53 0.95
N ALA A 115 2.20 4.82 1.22
CA ALA A 115 3.56 5.22 0.87
C ALA A 115 3.93 4.90 -0.58
N ARG A 116 3.06 4.22 -1.34
CA ARG A 116 3.32 3.71 -2.70
C ARG A 116 4.53 2.76 -2.76
N ILE A 117 4.74 2.00 -1.71
CA ILE A 117 5.71 0.91 -1.69
C ILE A 117 5.03 -0.30 -2.32
N GLU A 118 5.64 -0.87 -3.36
CA GLU A 118 5.11 -2.08 -3.99
C GLU A 118 4.95 -3.20 -2.94
N LEU A 119 3.74 -3.75 -2.85
CA LEU A 119 3.45 -4.93 -2.04
C LEU A 119 4.07 -6.14 -2.75
N GLN A 120 5.38 -6.36 -2.61
CA GLN A 120 6.02 -7.55 -3.15
C GLN A 120 5.46 -8.79 -2.44
N GLN A 121 4.56 -9.50 -3.12
CA GLN A 121 4.16 -10.84 -2.73
C GLN A 121 5.23 -11.81 -3.22
N GLY A 122 6.09 -12.26 -2.31
CA GLY A 122 7.11 -13.25 -2.62
C GLY A 122 8.46 -12.82 -2.06
N ALA A 123 8.92 -13.54 -1.04
CA ALA A 123 10.26 -13.40 -0.51
C ALA A 123 11.28 -14.00 -1.51
N SER A 124 11.61 -13.26 -2.57
CA SER A 124 12.79 -13.55 -3.38
C SER A 124 13.99 -12.81 -2.80
N HIS A 125 14.63 -13.45 -1.82
CA HIS A 125 16.02 -13.89 -1.88
C HIS A 125 17.06 -12.99 -2.61
N ASP A 126 17.02 -11.64 -2.55
CA ASP A 126 18.17 -10.81 -3.00
C ASP A 126 18.18 -9.33 -2.53
N ALA A 127 17.54 -8.99 -1.40
CA ALA A 127 17.48 -7.60 -0.93
C ALA A 127 18.73 -7.14 -0.14
N PHE A 128 19.94 -7.31 -0.71
CA PHE A 128 21.16 -6.59 -0.27
C PHE A 128 21.25 -5.21 -0.97
N GLN A 129 20.14 -4.47 -0.95
CA GLN A 129 20.08 -3.04 -1.29
C GLN A 129 19.16 -2.33 -0.29
N GLY A 130 19.46 -2.51 1.00
CA GLY A 130 18.86 -1.73 2.07
C GLY A 130 19.44 -0.32 2.05
N GLU A 131 18.70 0.64 1.46
CA GLU A 131 18.70 2.08 1.79
C GLU A 131 17.81 2.88 0.80
N ARG A 132 17.47 2.32 -0.38
CA ARG A 132 16.77 3.04 -1.48
C ARG A 132 15.31 2.66 -1.73
N SER A 133 14.74 1.73 -0.97
CA SER A 133 13.45 1.08 -1.26
C SER A 133 12.29 1.54 -0.35
N GLY A 134 12.34 2.79 0.11
CA GLY A 134 11.26 3.42 0.88
C GLY A 134 10.19 4.08 0.01
N GLY A 135 9.15 4.61 0.64
CA GLY A 135 8.07 5.39 0.02
C GLY A 135 7.77 6.67 0.77
N HIS A 136 6.83 7.47 0.29
CA HIS A 136 6.46 8.75 0.90
C HIS A 136 4.96 8.85 1.12
N ILE A 137 4.56 9.30 2.31
CA ILE A 137 3.17 9.63 2.64
C ILE A 137 3.07 11.15 2.77
N ARG A 138 2.23 11.76 1.93
CA ARG A 138 1.80 13.14 2.10
C ARG A 138 0.59 13.18 3.03
N LEU A 139 0.81 13.65 4.24
CA LEU A 139 -0.18 13.77 5.29
C LEU A 139 -0.64 15.22 5.40
N ARG A 140 -1.96 15.44 5.43
CA ARG A 140 -2.56 16.73 5.78
C ARG A 140 -3.23 16.60 7.16
N VAL A 141 -2.84 17.46 8.09
CA VAL A 141 -3.50 17.62 9.39
C VAL A 141 -3.86 19.10 9.53
N ASP A 142 -5.15 19.37 9.68
CA ASP A 142 -5.71 20.73 9.61
C ASP A 142 -5.28 21.44 8.30
N GLU A 143 -4.58 22.55 8.41
CA GLU A 143 -4.04 23.34 7.29
C GLU A 143 -2.55 23.08 7.00
N HIS A 144 -1.94 22.11 7.69
CA HIS A 144 -0.51 21.80 7.55
C HIS A 144 -0.29 20.51 6.76
N PHE A 145 0.75 20.52 5.92
CA PHE A 145 1.20 19.37 5.17
C PHE A 145 2.51 18.83 5.73
N TYR A 146 2.59 17.51 5.85
CA TYR A 146 3.75 16.78 6.32
C TYR A 146 4.14 15.75 5.27
N ASP A 147 5.43 15.64 4.97
CA ASP A 147 5.97 14.54 4.17
C ASP A 147 6.63 13.52 5.10
N LEU A 148 6.15 12.29 5.06
CA LEU A 148 6.70 11.19 5.86
C LEU A 148 7.40 10.22 4.93
N HIS A 149 8.71 10.07 5.10
CA HIS A 149 9.48 9.01 4.46
C HIS A 149 9.27 7.70 5.23
N VAL A 150 8.81 6.67 4.53
CA VAL A 150 8.46 5.37 5.10
C VAL A 150 9.48 4.34 4.65
N THR A 151 10.06 3.62 5.62
CA THR A 151 10.93 2.47 5.37
C THR A 151 10.39 1.24 6.05
N THR A 152 10.66 0.07 5.44
CA THR A 152 10.19 -1.22 5.94
C THR A 152 11.32 -2.21 5.99
N HIS A 153 11.40 -3.01 7.06
CA HIS A 153 12.47 -3.98 7.26
C HIS A 153 11.91 -5.32 7.74
N PRO A 154 12.30 -6.45 7.12
CA PRO A 154 11.89 -7.77 7.59
C PRO A 154 12.50 -8.07 8.96
N THR A 155 11.73 -8.73 9.83
CA THR A 155 12.17 -9.21 11.14
C THR A 155 11.65 -10.64 11.37
N PRO A 156 12.16 -11.37 12.38
CA PRO A 156 11.66 -12.70 12.71
C PRO A 156 10.17 -12.75 13.11
N TRP A 157 9.58 -11.61 13.48
CA TRP A 157 8.21 -11.52 13.99
C TRP A 157 7.26 -10.78 13.04
N GLY A 158 7.68 -10.56 11.80
CA GLY A 158 6.93 -9.80 10.79
C GLY A 158 7.75 -8.60 10.29
N GLU A 159 7.09 -7.57 9.81
CA GLU A 159 7.78 -6.43 9.21
C GLU A 159 7.76 -5.20 10.13
N ARG A 160 8.93 -4.62 10.37
CA ARG A 160 9.09 -3.35 11.08
C ARG A 160 8.90 -2.20 10.11
N VAL A 161 8.18 -1.15 10.53
CA VAL A 161 8.00 0.08 9.75
C VAL A 161 8.54 1.27 10.52
N GLU A 162 9.26 2.15 9.84
CA GLU A 162 9.67 3.45 10.37
C GLU A 162 9.14 4.56 9.45
N LEU A 163 8.55 5.60 10.05
CA LEU A 163 8.11 6.79 9.36
C LEU A 163 8.86 7.98 9.91
N ARG A 164 9.45 8.79 9.02
CA ARG A 164 10.29 9.94 9.39
C ARG A 164 9.71 11.21 8.77
N PHE A 165 9.43 12.19 9.60
CA PHE A 165 9.03 13.52 9.13
C PHE A 165 10.23 14.20 8.43
N ARG A 166 9.99 14.76 7.23
CA ARG A 166 10.99 15.43 6.39
C ARG A 166 10.78 16.94 6.35
#